data_AF-G3HDW9-F1
#
_entry.id   AF-G3HDW9-F1
#
_cell.length_a   1.000
_cell.length_b   1.000
_cell.length_c   1.000
_cell.angle_alpha   90.00
_cell.angle_beta   90.00
_cell.angle_gamma   90.00
#
_symmetry.space_group_name_H-M   'P 1'
#
loop_
_entity.id
_entity.type
_entity.pdbx_description
1 polymer ?
#
loop_
_entity_poly.entity_id
_entity_poly.type
_entity_poly.pdbx_seq_one_letter_code
_entity_poly.pdbx_strand_id
1 'polypeptide(L)'
;MNGPSPRSSHLSQPVVKSVLVYRNGDPFFAGRRVVIHEKKVSSFDVFLKEVTGGVKAPFGAVRNIYTPRTGHRIRKLDQIESGGNYVAGGQEAFKKLK
;
A
#
# COMPACT_ATOMS: atom_id res chain seq x y z
N MET A 1 -22.54 -32.77 -34.66
CA MET A 1 -21.46 -32.94 -33.67
C MET A 1 -20.74 -31.61 -33.53
N ASN A 2 -20.47 -31.24 -32.27
CA ASN A 2 -19.54 -30.19 -31.79
C ASN A 2 -19.99 -28.72 -31.90
N GLY A 3 -20.49 -28.20 -30.77
CA GLY A 3 -20.64 -26.77 -30.53
C GLY A 3 -19.29 -26.09 -30.21
N PRO A 4 -19.20 -24.76 -30.33
CA PRO A 4 -18.00 -24.04 -29.96
C PRO A 4 -17.92 -23.91 -28.43
N SER A 5 -16.94 -24.57 -27.82
CA SER A 5 -16.57 -24.36 -26.43
C SER A 5 -16.10 -22.90 -26.23
N PRO A 6 -16.60 -22.16 -25.23
CA PRO A 6 -15.96 -20.90 -24.87
C PRO A 6 -14.58 -21.21 -24.28
N ARG A 7 -13.55 -20.81 -25.04
CA ARG A 7 -12.16 -20.81 -24.59
C ARG A 7 -12.01 -19.81 -23.45
N SER A 8 -11.17 -20.21 -22.50
CA SER A 8 -10.50 -19.38 -21.52
C SER A 8 -11.38 -18.94 -20.35
N SER A 9 -11.53 -19.84 -19.37
CA SER A 9 -11.58 -19.43 -17.98
C SER A 9 -10.31 -18.61 -17.68
N HIS A 10 -10.39 -17.29 -17.83
CA HIS A 10 -9.52 -16.39 -17.10
C HIS A 10 -9.74 -16.72 -15.63
N LEU A 11 -8.89 -17.58 -15.05
CA LEU A 11 -8.69 -17.60 -13.62
C LEU A 11 -8.38 -16.15 -13.28
N SER A 12 -9.35 -15.43 -12.71
CA SER A 12 -9.23 -14.01 -12.38
C SER A 12 -7.91 -13.86 -11.65
N GLN A 13 -6.90 -13.28 -12.33
CA GLN A 13 -5.60 -13.09 -11.72
C GLN A 13 -5.86 -12.33 -10.42
N PRO A 14 -5.31 -12.80 -9.28
CA PRO A 14 -5.53 -12.10 -8.02
C PRO A 14 -5.09 -10.65 -8.23
N VAL A 15 -5.99 -9.69 -7.99
CA VAL A 15 -5.63 -8.30 -8.22
C VAL A 15 -4.57 -7.95 -7.19
N VAL A 16 -3.40 -7.58 -7.69
CA VAL A 16 -2.27 -7.14 -6.87
C VAL A 16 -2.08 -5.65 -7.07
N LYS A 17 -2.08 -4.90 -5.97
CA LYS A 17 -1.75 -3.47 -6.01
C LYS A 17 -0.31 -3.31 -5.53
N SER A 18 0.55 -2.71 -6.34
CA SER A 18 1.93 -2.42 -5.92
C SER A 18 2.07 -0.95 -5.58
N VAL A 19 2.57 -0.59 -4.41
CA VAL A 19 2.67 0.81 -3.96
C VAL A 19 4.05 1.12 -3.42
N LEU A 20 4.47 2.38 -3.52
CA LEU A 20 5.72 2.85 -2.96
C LEU A 20 5.45 3.62 -1.66
N VAL A 21 6.04 3.16 -0.56
CA VAL A 21 5.81 3.73 0.77
C VAL A 21 7.07 4.35 1.33
N TYR A 22 7.01 5.63 1.67
CA TYR A 22 8.07 6.41 2.30
C TYR A 22 7.88 6.50 3.81
N ARG A 23 8.91 6.90 4.54
CA ARG A 23 8.84 7.17 5.98
C ARG A 23 8.53 8.64 6.22
N ASN A 24 7.64 8.91 7.14
CA ASN A 24 7.32 10.28 7.55
C ASN A 24 8.55 11.01 8.08
N GLY A 25 8.91 12.13 7.47
CA GLY A 25 10.04 12.97 7.91
C GLY A 25 11.44 12.42 7.64
N ASP A 26 11.60 11.38 6.81
CA ASP A 26 12.90 10.79 6.48
C ASP A 26 13.26 11.06 5.00
N PRO A 27 14.03 12.12 4.70
CA PRO A 27 14.40 12.48 3.33
C PRO A 27 15.42 11.53 2.69
N PHE A 28 16.12 10.72 3.49
CA PHE A 28 17.17 9.82 2.99
C PHE A 28 16.63 8.44 2.62
N PHE A 29 15.39 8.13 3.02
CA PHE A 29 14.74 6.88 2.68
C PHE A 29 14.10 6.93 1.29
N ALA A 30 14.66 6.16 0.35
CA ALA A 30 14.19 6.09 -1.04
C ALA A 30 12.77 5.49 -1.21
N GLY A 31 12.15 5.01 -0.14
CA GLY A 31 10.86 4.34 -0.16
C GLY A 31 11.00 2.82 -0.26
N ARG A 32 9.96 2.10 0.17
CA ARG A 32 9.84 0.65 0.05
C ARG A 32 8.63 0.29 -0.80
N ARG A 33 8.84 -0.57 -1.79
CA ARG A 33 7.74 -1.15 -2.55
C ARG A 33 7.01 -2.20 -1.72
N VAL A 34 5.70 -2.05 -1.57
CA VAL A 34 4.81 -2.96 -0.86
C VAL A 34 3.79 -3.50 -1.85
N VAL A 35 3.63 -4.83 -1.89
CA VAL A 35 2.65 -5.49 -2.77
C VAL A 35 1.48 -5.94 -1.93
N ILE A 36 0.30 -5.45 -2.27
CA ILE A 36 -0.97 -5.74 -1.63
C ILE A 36 -1.64 -6.82 -2.47
N HIS A 37 -1.68 -8.03 -1.93
CA HIS A 37 -2.49 -9.11 -2.49
C HIS A 37 -3.87 -9.06 -1.84
N GLU A 38 -4.95 -8.88 -2.60
CA GLU A 38 -6.32 -8.81 -2.04
C GLU A 38 -6.65 -10.00 -1.12
N LYS A 39 -6.16 -11.20 -1.43
CA LYS A 39 -6.37 -12.41 -0.61
C LYS A 39 -5.61 -12.39 0.72
N LYS A 40 -4.46 -11.71 0.80
CA LYS A 40 -3.63 -11.65 2.02
C LYS A 40 -3.93 -10.40 2.84
N VAL A 41 -4.19 -9.29 2.17
CA VAL A 41 -4.41 -7.98 2.76
C VAL A 41 -5.88 -7.63 2.60
N SER A 42 -6.72 -8.31 3.38
CA SER A 42 -8.17 -8.16 3.36
C SER A 42 -8.67 -6.95 4.15
N SER A 43 -7.80 -6.26 4.89
CA SER A 43 -8.17 -5.14 5.76
C SER A 43 -7.06 -4.10 5.87
N PHE A 44 -7.44 -2.86 6.17
CA PHE A 44 -6.50 -1.75 6.28
C PHE A 44 -5.48 -1.97 7.41
N ASP A 45 -5.88 -2.57 8.54
CA ASP A 45 -4.95 -2.92 9.62
C ASP A 45 -3.87 -3.91 9.18
N VAL A 46 -4.24 -4.92 8.37
CA VAL A 46 -3.28 -5.87 7.80
C VAL A 46 -2.29 -5.15 6.88
N PHE A 47 -2.77 -4.20 6.08
CA PHE A 47 -1.89 -3.37 5.26
C PHE A 47 -0.91 -2.55 6.11
N LEU A 48 -1.36 -1.94 7.20
CA LEU A 48 -0.47 -1.20 8.12
C LEU A 48 0.62 -2.11 8.72
N LYS A 49 0.29 -3.37 9.04
CA LYS A 49 1.26 -4.37 9.51
C LYS A 49 2.28 -4.74 8.43
N GLU A 50 1.83 -5.01 7.21
CA GLU A 50 2.71 -5.29 6.06
C GLU A 50 3.67 -4.13 5.79
N VAL A 51 3.15 -2.89 5.82
CA VAL A 51 3.97 -1.69 5.66
C VAL A 51 4.95 -1.54 6.84
N THR A 52 4.53 -1.83 8.07
CA THR A 52 5.41 -1.79 9.25
C THR A 52 6.60 -2.74 9.09
N GLY A 53 6.35 -3.98 8.71
CA GLY A 53 7.39 -4.98 8.47
C GLY A 53 8.31 -4.64 7.28
N GLY A 54 7.74 -4.02 6.23
CA GLY A 54 8.48 -3.65 5.02
C GLY A 54 9.33 -2.39 5.18
N VAL A 55 8.78 -1.34 5.81
CA VAL A 55 9.43 -0.04 5.94
C VAL A 55 10.39 0.01 7.13
N LYS A 56 10.11 -0.73 8.22
CA LYS A 56 10.93 -0.76 9.45
C LYS A 56 11.38 0.64 9.89
N ALA A 57 10.39 1.52 10.09
CA ALA A 57 10.67 2.92 10.40
C ALA A 57 11.25 3.08 11.82
N PRO A 58 12.09 4.11 12.07
CA PRO A 58 12.64 4.38 13.39
C PRO A 58 11.56 4.77 14.41
N PHE A 59 10.43 5.31 13.95
CA PHE A 59 9.26 5.61 14.79
C PHE A 59 8.44 4.36 15.17
N GLY A 60 8.88 3.16 14.78
CA GLY A 60 8.22 1.90 15.08
C GLY A 60 7.02 1.60 14.18
N ALA A 61 5.90 1.19 14.78
CA ALA A 61 4.75 0.70 14.06
C ALA A 61 4.03 1.80 13.26
N VAL A 62 3.67 1.47 12.02
CA VAL A 62 2.86 2.35 11.18
C VAL A 62 1.42 2.33 11.67
N ARG A 63 0.89 3.51 11.97
CA ARG A 63 -0.49 3.73 12.41
C ARG A 63 -1.30 4.48 11.37
N ASN A 64 -0.61 5.20 10.50
CA ASN A 64 -1.18 6.14 9.54
C ASN A 64 -0.48 6.04 8.19
N ILE A 65 -1.25 6.20 7.13
CA ILE A 65 -0.75 6.32 5.76
C ILE A 65 -1.26 7.65 5.21
N TYR A 66 -0.37 8.41 4.59
CA TYR A 66 -0.66 9.73 4.03
C TYR A 66 -0.30 9.78 2.55
N THR A 67 -0.94 10.68 1.81
CA THR A 67 -0.47 11.06 0.48
C THR A 67 0.75 12.00 0.60
N PRO A 68 1.79 11.83 -0.22
CA PRO A 68 3.02 12.62 -0.10
C PRO A 68 2.80 14.11 -0.43
N ARG A 69 1.90 14.42 -1.37
CA ARG A 69 1.67 15.80 -1.85
C ARG A 69 0.79 16.62 -0.92
N THR A 70 -0.34 16.03 -0.51
CA THR A 70 -1.39 16.73 0.26
C THR A 70 -1.37 16.40 1.75
N GLY A 71 -0.65 15.36 2.19
CA GLY A 71 -0.69 14.89 3.57
C GLY A 71 -2.04 14.30 3.97
N HIS A 72 -2.89 13.96 2.98
CA HIS A 72 -4.22 13.42 3.23
C HIS A 72 -4.11 12.01 3.81
N ARG A 73 -4.78 11.77 4.94
CA ARG A 73 -4.75 10.48 5.63
C ARG A 73 -5.66 9.47 4.93
N ILE A 74 -5.05 8.40 4.45
CA ILE A 74 -5.76 7.24 3.91
C ILE A 74 -6.32 6.41 5.06
N ARG A 75 -7.61 6.04 4.95
CA ARG A 75 -8.33 5.25 5.97
C ARG A 75 -8.80 3.88 5.48
N LYS A 76 -8.81 3.65 4.17
CA LYS A 76 -9.36 2.45 3.54
C LYS A 76 -8.44 1.95 2.42
N LEU A 77 -8.43 0.63 2.19
CA LEU A 77 -7.67 0.00 1.10
C LEU A 77 -8.14 0.40 -0.30
N ASP A 78 -9.41 0.80 -0.41
CA ASP A 78 -10.00 1.25 -1.67
C ASP A 78 -9.32 2.52 -2.21
N GLN A 79 -8.90 3.41 -1.31
CA GLN A 79 -8.15 4.63 -1.64
C GLN A 79 -6.67 4.36 -1.99
N ILE A 80 -6.24 3.09 -1.89
CA ILE A 80 -4.90 2.69 -2.29
C ILE A 80 -4.95 2.25 -3.76
N GLU A 81 -4.15 2.92 -4.58
CA GLU A 81 -4.07 2.75 -6.01
C GLU A 81 -2.75 2.06 -6.38
N SER A 82 -2.80 1.17 -7.38
CA SER A 82 -1.58 0.54 -7.88
C SER A 82 -0.68 1.58 -8.56
N GLY A 83 0.62 1.53 -8.28
CA GLY A 83 1.59 2.55 -8.68
C GLY A 83 1.59 3.80 -7.78
N GLY A 84 0.70 3.88 -6.80
CA GLY A 84 0.58 5.02 -5.90
C GLY A 84 1.78 5.19 -4.96
N ASN A 85 2.02 6.45 -4.59
CA ASN A 85 3.04 6.85 -3.62
C ASN A 85 2.37 7.26 -2.31
N TYR A 86 2.90 6.76 -1.18
CA TYR A 86 2.33 6.97 0.15
C TYR A 86 3.41 7.19 1.20
N VAL A 87 3.05 7.83 2.31
CA VAL A 87 3.94 8.09 3.44
C VAL A 87 3.40 7.37 4.67
N ALA A 88 4.20 6.48 5.24
CA ALA A 88 3.94 5.82 6.51
C ALA A 88 4.28 6.74 7.68
N GLY A 89 3.35 6.89 8.62
CA GLY A 89 3.56 7.59 9.88
C GLY A 89 3.12 6.77 11.09
N GLY A 90 3.83 6.97 12.20
CA GLY A 90 3.47 6.44 13.52
C GLY A 90 2.42 7.31 14.21
N GLN A 91 2.58 7.52 15.52
CA GLN A 91 1.76 8.47 16.30
C GLN A 91 2.12 9.94 16.04
N GLU A 92 3.22 10.21 15.34
CA GLU A 92 3.66 11.56 15.00
C GLU A 92 2.80 12.21 13.91
N ALA A 93 2.84 13.55 13.89
CA ALA A 93 2.21 14.35 12.85
C ALA A 93 2.91 14.16 11.48
N PHE A 94 2.15 14.30 10.40
CA PHE A 94 2.70 14.26 9.05
C PHE A 94 3.72 15.39 8.82
N LYS A 95 4.92 15.03 8.38
CA LYS A 95 6.03 15.93 8.07
C LYS A 95 6.19 15.99 6.56
N LYS A 96 5.72 17.07 5.97
CA LYS A 96 5.93 17.34 4.55
C LYS A 96 7.40 17.70 4.32
N LEU A 97 8.10 16.91 3.53
CA LEU A 97 9.43 17.24 3.04
C LEU A 97 9.28 18.22 1.87
N LYS A 98 10.09 19.29 1.87
CA LYS A 98 10.12 20.33 0.84
C LYS A 98 11.00 19.92 -0.32
#